data_AF-A0A968UPM4-F1
#
_entry.id   AF-A0A968UPM4-F1
#
_cell.length_a   1.000
_cell.length_b   1.000
_cell.length_c   1.000
_cell.angle_alpha   90.00
_cell.angle_beta   90.00
_cell.angle_gamma   90.00
#
_symmetry.space_group_name_H-M   'P 1'
#
loop_
_entity.id
_entity.type
_entity.pdbx_description
1 polymer ?
#
loop_
_entity_poly.entity_id
_entity_poly.type
_entity_poly.pdbx_seq_one_letter_code
_entity_poly.pdbx_strand_id
1 'polypeptide(L)'
;MAIRQMPGRTIILISMLLCCVNLVYASEKNKNFQSIEKLIGENDAVLITDPLGNIVLSKHADKPLAPASTFKLLTSLAAIQYLGMDYRFGTEFYIDGNANLIIKGFGDPMLVSEVLPDICKHCLRLSEQTPKSAILFWTIPFSIL
;
A
#
# COMPACT_ATOMS: atom_id res chain seq x y z
N MET A 1 -47.60 19.30 -39.03
CA MET A 1 -46.95 19.07 -37.72
C MET A 1 -46.83 20.42 -37.04
N ALA A 2 -47.71 20.75 -36.10
CA ALA A 2 -47.79 22.09 -35.51
C ALA A 2 -46.90 22.18 -34.26
N ILE A 3 -45.83 22.98 -34.33
CA ILE A 3 -44.95 23.27 -33.19
C ILE A 3 -45.65 24.32 -32.32
N ARG A 4 -46.23 23.91 -31.20
CA ARG A 4 -46.79 24.84 -30.21
C ARG A 4 -45.65 25.45 -29.40
N GLN A 5 -45.50 26.77 -29.43
CA GLN A 5 -44.60 27.50 -28.54
C GLN A 5 -45.04 27.30 -27.09
N MET A 6 -44.14 26.81 -26.24
CA MET A 6 -44.42 26.70 -24.81
C MET A 6 -44.35 28.09 -24.16
N PRO A 7 -45.31 28.45 -23.30
CA PRO A 7 -45.32 29.74 -22.63
C PRO A 7 -44.16 29.84 -21.62
N GLY A 8 -43.52 31.01 -21.53
CA GLY A 8 -42.30 31.22 -20.73
C GLY A 8 -42.41 30.84 -19.26
N ARG A 9 -43.60 30.93 -18.66
CA ARG A 9 -43.89 30.44 -17.29
C ARG A 9 -43.64 28.94 -17.12
N THR A 10 -43.97 28.13 -18.13
CA THR A 10 -43.78 26.68 -18.09
C THR A 10 -42.29 26.30 -18.13
N ILE A 11 -41.49 27.04 -18.89
CA ILE A 11 -40.04 26.82 -18.98
C ILE A 11 -39.36 27.13 -17.64
N ILE A 12 -39.75 28.23 -16.99
CA ILE A 12 -39.21 28.61 -15.67
C ILE A 12 -39.57 27.56 -14.62
N LEU A 13 -40.82 27.07 -14.61
CA LEU A 13 -41.25 26.03 -13.67
C LEU A 13 -40.48 24.71 -13.88
N ILE A 14 -40.25 24.29 -15.12
CA ILE A 14 -39.46 23.09 -15.44
C ILE A 14 -37.99 23.27 -15.05
N SER A 15 -37.39 24.43 -15.34
CA SER A 15 -36.02 24.75 -14.94
C SER A 15 -35.84 24.75 -13.44
N MET A 16 -36.82 25.30 -12.71
CA MET A 16 -36.80 25.36 -11.25
C MET A 16 -36.97 23.96 -10.65
N LEU A 17 -37.85 23.13 -11.22
CA LEU A 17 -38.03 21.73 -10.84
C LEU A 17 -36.76 20.90 -11.08
N LEU A 18 -36.12 21.03 -12.26
CA LEU A 18 -34.84 20.37 -12.55
C LEU A 18 -33.73 20.81 -11.58
N CYS A 19 -33.69 22.10 -11.24
CA CYS A 19 -32.73 22.63 -10.27
C CYS A 19 -32.95 22.04 -8.87
N CYS A 20 -34.21 21.98 -8.42
CA CYS A 20 -34.58 21.39 -7.13
C CYS A 20 -34.22 19.89 -7.05
N VAL A 21 -34.44 19.12 -8.13
CA VAL A 21 -34.08 17.70 -8.16
C VAL A 21 -32.56 17.50 -8.02
N ASN A 22 -31.76 18.31 -8.71
CA ASN A 22 -30.29 18.25 -8.59
C ASN A 22 -29.80 18.64 -7.18
N LEU A 23 -30.42 19.64 -6.54
CA LEU A 23 -30.07 20.03 -5.17
C LEU A 23 -30.39 18.94 -4.13
N VAL A 24 -31.53 18.26 -4.27
CA VAL A 24 -31.93 17.18 -3.34
C VAL A 24 -30.99 15.98 -3.46
N TYR A 25 -30.58 15.62 -4.68
CA TYR A 25 -29.63 14.52 -4.92
C TYR A 25 -28.25 14.77 -4.29
N ALA A 26 -27.80 16.03 -4.27
CA ALA A 26 -26.54 16.40 -3.63
C ALA A 26 -26.59 16.30 -2.09
N SER A 27 -27.78 16.47 -1.48
CA SER A 27 -27.95 16.52 -0.03
C SER A 27 -27.88 15.15 0.67
N GLU A 28 -28.26 14.05 0.00
CA GLU A 28 -28.24 12.72 0.63
C GLU A 28 -26.84 12.13 0.83
N LYS A 29 -25.85 12.53 0.01
CA LYS A 29 -24.51 11.95 0.02
C LYS A 29 -23.75 12.15 1.36
N ASN A 30 -24.21 13.07 2.21
CA ASN A 30 -23.40 13.62 3.31
C ASN A 30 -23.85 13.22 4.74
N LYS A 31 -24.87 12.36 4.90
CA LYS A 31 -25.41 12.06 6.25
C LYS A 31 -24.61 11.01 7.03
N ASN A 32 -23.90 10.11 6.36
CA ASN A 32 -23.29 8.95 7.03
C ASN A 32 -21.99 9.24 7.81
N PHE A 33 -21.30 10.35 7.51
CA PHE A 33 -19.95 10.60 8.06
C PHE A 33 -19.87 11.73 9.10
N GLN A 34 -20.98 12.44 9.37
CA GLN A 34 -21.01 13.54 10.36
C GLN A 34 -20.57 13.09 11.76
N SER A 35 -20.88 11.86 12.16
CA SER A 35 -20.49 11.32 13.46
C SER A 35 -18.96 11.14 13.56
N ILE A 36 -18.30 10.75 12.46
CA ILE A 36 -16.85 10.56 12.40
C ILE A 36 -16.14 11.91 12.35
N GLU A 37 -16.67 12.86 11.59
CA GLU A 37 -16.09 14.20 11.44
C GLU A 37 -15.91 14.92 12.78
N LYS A 38 -16.84 14.71 13.73
CA LYS A 38 -16.79 15.24 15.10
C LYS A 38 -15.65 14.64 15.95
N LEU A 39 -15.15 13.46 15.60
CA LEU A 39 -14.08 12.78 16.32
C LEU A 39 -12.68 13.20 15.84
N ILE A 40 -12.58 13.81 14.66
CA ILE A 40 -11.32 14.26 14.08
C ILE A 40 -10.90 15.58 14.74
N GLY A 41 -9.82 15.56 15.51
CA GLY A 41 -9.25 16.73 16.16
C GLY A 41 -8.46 17.63 15.20
N GLU A 42 -7.94 18.73 15.72
CA GLU A 42 -7.15 19.70 14.94
C GLU A 42 -5.82 19.11 14.40
N ASN A 43 -5.32 18.06 15.04
CA ASN A 43 -4.08 17.37 14.66
C ASN A 43 -4.26 16.13 13.80
N ASP A 44 -5.51 15.74 13.58
CA ASP A 44 -5.85 14.58 12.77
C ASP A 44 -6.19 15.02 11.34
N ALA A 45 -6.08 14.10 10.39
CA ALA A 45 -6.52 14.30 9.01
C ALA A 45 -7.28 13.06 8.53
N VAL A 46 -8.30 13.28 7.72
CA VAL A 46 -9.06 12.19 7.07
C VAL A 46 -9.47 12.59 5.66
N LEU A 47 -9.30 11.65 4.74
CA LEU A 47 -9.79 11.72 3.37
C LEU A 47 -10.46 10.39 3.03
N ILE A 48 -11.73 10.43 2.66
CA ILE A 48 -12.53 9.27 2.26
C ILE A 48 -12.99 9.50 0.83
N THR A 49 -12.76 8.51 -0.03
CA THR A 49 -13.24 8.50 -1.42
C THR A 49 -14.07 7.26 -1.68
N ASP A 50 -14.99 7.35 -2.64
CA ASP A 50 -15.66 6.16 -3.19
C ASP A 50 -14.74 5.43 -4.19
N PRO A 51 -15.09 4.21 -4.65
CA PRO A 51 -14.27 3.47 -5.62
C PRO A 51 -14.07 4.17 -6.97
N LEU A 52 -14.86 5.19 -7.30
CA LEU A 52 -14.71 6.00 -8.51
C LEU A 52 -13.80 7.23 -8.27
N GLY A 53 -13.30 7.41 -7.05
CA GLY A 53 -12.41 8.50 -6.65
C GLY A 53 -13.15 9.78 -6.23
N ASN A 54 -14.48 9.77 -6.11
CA ASN A 54 -15.17 10.97 -5.64
C ASN A 54 -14.96 11.12 -4.14
N ILE A 55 -14.66 12.35 -3.69
CA ILE A 55 -14.52 12.66 -2.27
C ILE A 55 -15.89 12.52 -1.58
N VAL A 56 -15.88 11.80 -0.46
CA VAL A 56 -17.03 11.55 0.41
C VAL A 56 -16.88 12.33 1.72
N LEU A 57 -15.66 12.39 2.27
CA LEU A 57 -15.30 13.20 3.44
C LEU A 57 -13.87 13.72 3.25
N SER A 58 -13.63 14.99 3.55
CA SER A 58 -12.29 15.57 3.59
C SER A 58 -12.18 16.54 4.75
N LYS A 59 -11.26 16.27 5.68
CA LYS A 59 -10.95 17.16 6.81
C LYS A 59 -9.45 17.15 7.07
N HIS A 60 -8.84 18.33 6.99
CA HIS A 60 -7.39 18.53 7.07
C HIS A 60 -6.56 17.66 6.10
N ALA A 61 -7.12 17.27 4.95
CA ALA A 61 -6.48 16.30 4.05
C ALA A 61 -5.08 16.72 3.56
N ASP A 62 -4.81 18.02 3.44
CA ASP A 62 -3.52 18.55 3.01
C ASP A 62 -2.52 18.78 4.17
N LYS A 63 -2.91 18.44 5.41
CA LYS A 63 -2.03 18.58 6.58
C LYS A 63 -0.93 17.52 6.52
N PRO A 64 0.36 17.91 6.52
CA PRO A 64 1.44 16.94 6.55
C PRO A 64 1.48 16.24 7.91
N LEU A 65 1.42 14.92 7.91
CA LEU A 65 1.49 14.06 9.09
C LEU A 65 2.56 12.97 8.88
N ALA A 66 3.11 12.44 9.97
CA ALA A 66 3.99 11.29 9.91
C ALA A 66 3.16 10.04 9.51
N PRO A 67 3.42 9.39 8.37
CA PRO A 67 2.60 8.26 7.90
C PRO A 67 2.77 6.99 8.74
N ALA A 68 3.83 6.91 9.56
CA ALA A 68 4.19 5.71 10.32
C ALA A 68 4.12 4.45 9.42
N SER A 69 3.34 3.44 9.79
CA SER A 69 3.22 2.20 9.01
C SER A 69 2.46 2.33 7.69
N THR A 70 1.69 3.41 7.43
CA THR A 70 1.04 3.59 6.11
C THR A 70 2.06 3.84 5.00
N PHE A 71 3.27 4.30 5.35
CA PHE A 71 4.38 4.45 4.42
C PHE A 71 4.76 3.13 3.74
N LYS A 72 4.46 1.98 4.37
CA LYS A 72 4.65 0.66 3.77
C LYS A 72 3.89 0.51 2.45
N LEU A 73 2.78 1.20 2.22
CA LEU A 73 2.08 1.18 0.94
C LEU A 73 2.97 1.74 -0.19
N LEU A 74 3.64 2.87 0.07
CA LEU A 74 4.57 3.47 -0.88
C LEU A 74 5.78 2.55 -1.11
N THR A 75 6.34 1.99 -0.03
CA THR A 75 7.46 1.04 -0.13
C THR A 75 7.08 -0.21 -0.92
N SER A 76 5.89 -0.76 -0.71
CA SER A 76 5.39 -1.92 -1.47
C SER A 76 5.21 -1.59 -2.95
N LEU A 77 4.64 -0.43 -3.27
CA LEU A 77 4.50 0.00 -4.67
C LEU A 77 5.87 0.16 -5.33
N ALA A 78 6.83 0.77 -4.64
CA ALA A 78 8.21 0.89 -5.14
C ALA A 78 8.85 -0.49 -5.34
N ALA A 79 8.69 -1.41 -4.39
CA ALA A 79 9.21 -2.78 -4.52
C ALA A 79 8.63 -3.49 -5.75
N ILE A 80 7.32 -3.39 -5.98
CA ILE A 80 6.67 -3.97 -7.17
C ILE A 80 7.22 -3.32 -8.45
N GLN A 81 7.37 -1.99 -8.48
CA GLN A 81 7.84 -1.26 -9.66
C GLN A 81 9.29 -1.60 -10.02
N TYR A 82 10.18 -1.71 -9.04
CA TYR A 82 11.62 -1.89 -9.28
C TYR A 82 12.07 -3.35 -9.29
N LEU A 83 11.47 -4.20 -8.45
CA LEU A 83 11.85 -5.61 -8.34
C LEU A 83 10.94 -6.53 -9.16
N GLY A 84 9.67 -6.14 -9.35
CA GLY A 84 8.65 -6.96 -9.98
C GLY A 84 7.89 -7.85 -8.99
N MET A 85 6.69 -8.30 -9.38
CA MET A 85 5.84 -9.18 -8.56
C MET A 85 6.46 -10.56 -8.31
N ASP A 86 7.30 -11.02 -9.24
CA ASP A 86 7.93 -12.35 -9.18
C ASP A 86 9.33 -12.33 -8.59
N TYR A 87 9.78 -11.19 -8.04
CA TYR A 87 11.10 -11.10 -7.42
C TYR A 87 11.25 -12.12 -6.29
N ARG A 88 12.44 -12.74 -6.23
CA ARG A 88 12.85 -13.63 -5.15
C ARG A 88 14.21 -13.17 -4.65
N PHE A 89 14.31 -12.99 -3.34
CA PHE A 89 15.59 -12.68 -2.72
C PHE A 89 16.52 -13.90 -2.85
N GLY A 90 17.75 -13.65 -3.28
CA GLY A 90 18.79 -14.67 -3.30
C GLY A 90 19.36 -14.88 -1.90
N THR A 91 19.77 -16.12 -1.61
CA THR A 91 20.65 -16.48 -0.50
C THR A 91 21.66 -17.49 -1.00
N GLU A 92 22.95 -17.23 -0.80
CA GLU A 92 24.04 -18.10 -1.23
C GLU A 92 24.68 -18.81 -0.04
N PHE A 93 25.12 -20.05 -0.24
CA PHE A 93 25.72 -20.90 0.78
C PHE A 93 27.11 -21.36 0.35
N TYR A 94 28.09 -21.24 1.24
CA TYR A 94 29.48 -21.62 1.00
C TYR A 94 30.04 -22.41 2.18
N ILE A 95 31.05 -23.26 1.92
CA ILE A 95 31.85 -23.93 2.95
C ILE A 95 33.30 -23.47 2.78
N ASP A 96 33.91 -22.96 3.86
CA ASP A 96 35.32 -22.56 3.85
C ASP A 96 36.26 -23.74 4.16
N GLY A 97 37.58 -23.51 4.05
CA GLY A 97 38.60 -24.54 4.32
C GLY A 97 38.65 -25.03 5.78
N ASN A 98 37.98 -24.35 6.70
CA ASN A 98 37.87 -24.74 8.11
C ASN A 98 36.56 -25.48 8.42
N ALA A 99 35.77 -25.80 7.39
CA ALA A 99 34.44 -26.37 7.48
C ALA A 99 33.44 -25.45 8.23
N ASN A 100 33.45 -24.15 7.95
CA ASN A 100 32.40 -23.23 8.38
C ASN A 100 31.37 -23.03 7.26
N LEU A 101 30.08 -23.05 7.61
CA LEU A 101 28.99 -22.66 6.72
C LEU A 101 28.90 -21.13 6.66
N ILE A 102 29.16 -20.56 5.51
CA ILE A 102 28.99 -19.14 5.24
C ILE A 102 27.67 -18.95 4.52
N ILE A 103 26.80 -18.13 5.09
CA ILE A 103 25.49 -17.76 4.53
C ILE A 103 25.56 -16.31 4.10
N LYS A 104 25.35 -16.05 2.82
CA LYS A 104 25.35 -14.70 2.24
C LYS A 104 23.93 -14.32 1.84
N GLY A 105 23.31 -13.46 2.65
CA GLY A 105 21.96 -12.95 2.42
C GLY A 105 21.96 -11.68 1.56
N PHE A 106 21.00 -11.59 0.64
CA PHE A 106 20.77 -10.41 -0.20
C PHE A 106 19.49 -9.65 0.18
N GLY A 107 19.14 -9.67 1.47
CA GLY A 107 17.93 -9.01 1.98
C GLY A 107 16.69 -9.90 2.05
N ASP A 108 16.84 -11.23 2.02
CA ASP A 108 15.72 -12.16 2.18
C ASP A 108 15.04 -11.97 3.56
N PRO A 109 13.78 -11.48 3.61
CA PRO A 109 13.09 -11.25 4.87
C PRO A 109 12.76 -12.55 5.61
N MET A 110 12.85 -13.72 4.95
CA MET A 110 12.64 -15.04 5.54
C MET A 110 13.93 -15.68 6.06
N LEU A 111 15.10 -15.06 5.86
CA LEU A 111 16.36 -15.51 6.44
C LEU A 111 16.45 -15.09 7.92
N VAL A 112 15.67 -15.78 8.75
CA VAL A 112 15.58 -15.57 10.21
C VAL A 112 16.31 -16.67 10.98
N SER A 113 16.63 -16.40 12.25
CA SER A 113 17.39 -17.32 13.12
C SER A 113 16.79 -18.73 13.22
N GLU A 114 15.47 -18.81 13.17
CA GLU A 114 14.68 -20.03 13.30
C GLU A 114 14.87 -20.98 12.13
N VAL A 115 15.23 -20.45 10.96
CA VAL A 115 15.42 -21.24 9.73
C VAL A 115 16.87 -21.75 9.63
N LEU A 116 17.82 -21.14 10.34
CA LEU A 116 19.24 -21.51 10.28
C LEU A 116 19.53 -22.99 10.62
N PRO A 117 18.92 -23.61 11.64
CA PRO A 117 19.18 -25.03 11.94
C PRO A 117 18.79 -25.94 10.78
N ASP A 118 17.70 -25.64 10.08
CA ASP A 118 17.22 -26.47 8.98
C ASP A 118 18.04 -26.25 7.70
N ILE A 119 18.51 -25.02 7.45
CA ILE A 119 19.53 -24.73 6.44
C ILE A 119 20.79 -25.55 6.72
N CYS A 120 21.33 -25.51 7.95
CA CYS A 120 22.52 -26.26 8.33
C CYS A 120 22.35 -27.76 8.07
N LYS A 121 21.23 -28.35 8.49
CA LYS A 121 20.89 -29.76 8.21
C LYS A 121 20.80 -30.05 6.72
N HIS A 122 20.28 -29.12 5.92
CA HIS A 122 20.17 -29.28 4.47
C HIS A 122 21.56 -29.26 3.82
N CYS A 123 22.39 -28.27 4.14
CA CYS A 123 23.76 -28.16 3.65
C CYS A 123 24.61 -29.36 4.07
N LEU A 124 24.43 -29.88 5.29
CA LEU A 124 25.06 -31.11 5.78
C LEU A 124 24.78 -32.34 4.90
N ARG A 125 23.60 -32.43 4.28
CA ARG A 125 23.26 -33.55 3.39
C ARG A 125 23.89 -33.41 2.00
N LEU A 126 24.20 -32.18 1.59
CA LEU A 126 24.77 -31.87 0.28
C LEU A 126 26.30 -31.83 0.29
N SER A 127 26.91 -31.73 1.48
CA SER A 127 28.35 -31.62 1.70
C SER A 127 28.89 -32.90 2.33
N GLU A 128 30.05 -33.38 1.87
CA GLU A 128 30.79 -34.46 2.55
C GLU A 128 31.42 -33.99 3.88
N GLN A 129 31.50 -32.67 4.10
CA GLN A 129 32.05 -32.06 5.30
C GLN A 129 30.94 -31.57 6.24
N THR A 130 31.10 -31.87 7.53
CA THR A 130 30.20 -31.37 8.58
C THR A 130 30.58 -29.94 8.98
N PRO A 131 29.69 -28.94 8.81
CA PRO A 131 29.99 -27.58 9.24
C PRO A 131 30.15 -27.54 10.77
N LYS A 132 31.26 -26.95 11.23
CA LYS A 132 31.56 -26.75 12.65
C LYS A 132 30.89 -25.50 13.22
N SER A 133 30.66 -24.50 12.36
CA SER A 133 30.00 -23.24 12.73
C SER A 133 29.27 -22.64 11.52
N ALA A 134 28.39 -21.67 11.77
CA ALA A 134 27.70 -20.91 10.73
C ALA A 134 27.95 -19.41 10.90
N ILE A 135 28.30 -18.72 9.82
CA ILE A 135 28.59 -17.29 9.78
C ILE A 135 27.66 -16.64 8.76
N LEU A 136 26.84 -15.68 9.22
CA LEU A 136 25.90 -14.94 8.39
C LEU A 136 26.51 -13.59 7.99
N PHE A 137 26.58 -13.33 6.68
CA PHE A 137 26.97 -12.04 6.12
C PHE A 137 25.79 -11.42 5.39
N TRP A 138 25.53 -10.14 5.69
CA TRP A 138 24.60 -9.31 4.93
C TRP A 138 25.41 -8.44 3.97
N THR A 139 25.12 -8.57 2.67
CA THR A 139 25.67 -7.64 1.68
C THR A 139 24.56 -6.70 1.24
N ILE A 140 24.79 -5.40 1.32
CA ILE A 140 23.95 -4.44 0.60
C ILE A 140 24.46 -4.46 -0.85
N PRO A 141 23.66 -4.93 -1.82
CA PRO A 141 24.06 -4.81 -3.22
C PRO A 141 24.21 -3.32 -3.55
N PHE A 142 25.41 -2.93 -3.96
CA PHE A 142 25.78 -1.53 -4.24
C PHE A 142 25.14 -0.96 -5.51
N SER A 143 24.12 -1.61 -6.08
CA SER A 143 23.64 -1.38 -7.44
C SER A 143 22.18 -0.90 -7.55
N ILE A 144 21.61 -0.29 -6.50
CA ILE A 144 20.24 0.29 -6.54
C ILE A 144 20.22 1.76 -6.10
N LEU A 145 21.30 2.51 -6.31
CA LEU A 145 21.29 3.98 -6.24
C LEU A 145 22.03 4.58 -7.44
#